data_AF-A0A7I7L6A8-F1
#
_entry.id   AF-A0A7I7L6A8-F1
#
_cell.length_a   1.000
_cell.length_b   1.000
_cell.length_c   1.000
_cell.angle_alpha   90.00
_cell.angle_beta   90.00
_cell.angle_gamma   90.00
#
_symmetry.space_group_name_H-M   'P 1'
#
loop_
_entity.id
_entity.type
_entity.pdbx_description
1 polymer ?
#
loop_
_entity_poly.entity_id
_entity_poly.type
_entity_poly.pdbx_seq_one_letter_code
_entity_poly.pdbx_strand_id
1 'polypeptide(L)'
;MIVGAFLAEAAAAVDNKLNVSGGVLYRYWVDTDRTARFLLVVLTQTETDDPHQRIEVEIRPPTDDEPLLMGFELPDAATTAEVGFAIFNIEVSLPVDGRWVIVVTGGAGAISLPLLISG
;
A
#
# COMPACT_ATOMS: atom_id res chain seq x y z
N MET A 1 5.53 13.97 2.16
CA MET A 1 6.00 13.20 0.99
C MET A 1 6.03 11.70 1.31
N ILE A 2 5.75 10.80 0.35
CA ILE A 2 6.06 9.37 0.53
C ILE A 2 7.55 9.10 0.29
N VAL A 3 8.15 8.33 1.18
CA VAL A 3 9.57 7.93 1.09
C VAL A 3 9.76 6.42 0.94
N GLY A 4 8.72 5.66 1.26
CA GLY A 4 8.74 4.20 1.22
C GLY A 4 7.33 3.63 1.21
N ALA A 5 7.17 2.44 0.66
CA ALA A 5 5.95 1.66 0.81
C ALA A 5 6.30 0.18 0.69
N PHE A 6 5.53 -0.67 1.36
CA PHE A 6 5.63 -2.12 1.21
C PHE A 6 4.31 -2.79 1.59
N LEU A 7 4.11 -4.01 1.07
CA LEU A 7 2.96 -4.85 1.41
C LEU A 7 3.37 -5.77 2.56
N ALA A 8 2.54 -5.88 3.60
CA ALA A 8 2.82 -6.67 4.79
C ALA A 8 1.71 -7.68 5.06
N GLU A 9 2.11 -8.82 5.63
CA GLU A 9 1.17 -9.80 6.19
C GLU A 9 0.43 -9.23 7.40
N ALA A 10 1.16 -8.59 8.32
CA ALA A 10 0.59 -7.94 9.48
C ALA A 10 1.43 -6.73 9.92
N ALA A 11 0.77 -5.64 10.29
CA ALA A 11 1.37 -4.41 10.75
C ALA A 11 0.42 -3.71 11.72
N ALA A 12 0.98 -3.04 12.74
CA ALA A 12 0.22 -2.28 13.71
C ALA A 12 1.03 -1.07 14.20
N ALA A 13 0.33 -0.04 14.64
CA ALA A 13 0.92 1.05 15.42
C ALA A 13 0.88 0.66 16.92
N VAL A 14 2.05 0.54 17.54
CA VAL A 14 2.18 0.27 18.99
C VAL A 14 3.08 1.35 19.58
N ASP A 15 2.56 2.11 20.54
CA ASP A 15 3.27 3.25 21.15
C ASP A 15 3.86 4.23 20.12
N ASN A 16 3.08 4.58 19.10
CA ASN A 16 3.49 5.42 17.96
C ASN A 16 4.66 4.87 17.14
N LYS A 17 4.94 3.56 17.22
CA LYS A 17 5.94 2.89 16.41
C LYS A 17 5.28 1.89 15.47
N LEU A 18 5.82 1.80 14.27
CA LEU A 18 5.44 0.79 13.30
C LEU A 18 5.99 -0.56 13.76
N ASN A 19 5.09 -1.50 14.05
CA ASN A 19 5.42 -2.89 14.31
C ASN A 19 4.95 -3.73 13.12
N VAL A 20 5.87 -4.50 12.53
CA VAL A 20 5.60 -5.40 11.40
C VAL A 20 5.85 -6.82 11.87
N SER A 21 4.90 -7.72 11.61
CA SER A 21 5.01 -9.13 11.97
C SER A 21 4.67 -10.01 10.77
N GLY A 22 5.34 -11.17 10.68
CA GLY A 22 5.37 -11.96 9.45
C GLY A 22 6.44 -11.46 8.49
N GLY A 23 6.09 -11.28 7.22
CA GLY A 23 7.00 -10.83 6.16
C GLY A 23 6.44 -9.72 5.26
N VAL A 24 7.33 -9.23 4.38
CA VAL A 24 6.97 -8.37 3.25
C VAL A 24 6.48 -9.24 2.10
N LEU A 25 5.32 -8.90 1.55
CA LEU A 25 4.67 -9.67 0.50
C LEU A 25 5.27 -9.36 -0.86
N TYR A 26 5.76 -10.40 -1.54
CA TYR A 26 6.07 -10.37 -2.98
C TYR A 26 5.22 -11.38 -3.76
N ARG A 27 4.55 -12.29 -3.07
CA ARG A 27 3.63 -13.30 -3.60
C ARG A 27 2.41 -13.41 -2.69
N TYR A 28 1.25 -13.68 -3.27
CA TYR A 28 0.01 -13.91 -2.54
C TYR A 28 -0.79 -15.05 -3.20
N TRP A 29 -1.29 -15.99 -2.39
CA TRP A 29 -2.16 -17.07 -2.87
C TRP A 29 -3.61 -16.70 -2.61
N VAL A 30 -4.45 -16.69 -3.64
CA VAL A 30 -5.88 -16.38 -3.52
C VAL A 30 -6.72 -17.66 -3.55
N ASP A 31 -7.86 -17.63 -2.86
CA ASP A 31 -8.83 -18.73 -2.89
C ASP A 31 -9.73 -18.64 -4.13
N THR A 32 -10.73 -19.53 -4.23
CA THR A 32 -11.65 -19.60 -5.37
C THR A 32 -12.44 -18.31 -5.62
N ASP A 33 -12.66 -17.49 -4.59
CA ASP A 33 -13.28 -16.17 -4.72
C ASP A 33 -12.35 -15.09 -5.26
N ARG A 34 -11.06 -15.43 -5.46
CA ARG A 34 -9.99 -14.58 -5.98
C ARG A 34 -9.83 -13.28 -5.18
N THR A 35 -10.19 -13.28 -3.90
CA THR A 35 -10.07 -12.11 -3.03
C THR A 35 -8.72 -12.11 -2.32
N ALA A 36 -8.00 -10.99 -2.39
CA ALA A 36 -6.75 -10.76 -1.67
C ALA A 36 -6.95 -9.73 -0.56
N ARG A 37 -6.38 -10.01 0.62
CA ARG A 37 -6.40 -9.13 1.79
C ARG A 37 -5.00 -8.99 2.35
N PHE A 38 -4.46 -7.79 2.30
CA PHE A 38 -3.13 -7.51 2.81
C PHE A 38 -3.03 -6.06 3.30
N LEU A 39 -1.96 -5.75 4.03
CA LEU A 39 -1.72 -4.41 4.51
C LEU A 39 -0.76 -3.69 3.58
N LEU A 40 -1.14 -2.48 3.17
CA LEU A 40 -0.21 -1.53 2.58
C LEU A 40 0.34 -0.63 3.69
N VAL A 41 1.64 -0.69 3.91
CA VAL A 41 2.35 0.23 4.80
C VAL A 41 3.01 1.30 3.95
N VAL A 42 2.73 2.57 4.26
CA VAL A 42 3.34 3.73 3.60
C VAL A 42 4.19 4.46 4.63
N LEU A 43 5.43 4.79 4.26
CA LEU A 43 6.34 5.61 5.06
C LEU A 43 6.29 7.03 4.52
N THR A 44 6.10 7.97 5.44
CA THR A 44 5.96 9.39 5.14
C THR A 44 7.09 10.18 5.78
N GLN A 45 7.43 11.31 5.17
CA GLN A 45 8.29 12.32 5.76
C GLN A 45 7.52 13.64 5.72
N THR A 46 7.54 14.38 6.84
CA THR A 46 6.93 15.71 6.91
C THR A 46 7.49 16.59 5.80
N GLU A 47 6.58 17.23 5.09
CA GLU A 47 6.89 18.26 4.11
C GLU A 47 6.15 19.52 4.55
N THR A 48 6.84 20.65 4.55
CA THR A 48 6.45 21.84 5.32
C THR A 48 5.16 22.51 4.83
N ASP A 49 4.63 22.15 3.65
CA ASP A 49 3.68 22.99 2.91
C ASP A 49 2.41 22.31 2.37
N ASP A 50 2.10 21.02 2.68
CA ASP A 50 0.84 20.40 2.23
C ASP A 50 0.06 19.68 3.35
N PRO A 51 -1.02 20.29 3.87
CA PRO A 51 -1.84 19.72 4.93
C PRO A 51 -2.86 18.66 4.48
N HIS A 52 -3.03 18.38 3.17
CA HIS A 52 -4.00 17.39 2.67
C HIS A 52 -3.33 16.27 1.87
N GLN A 53 -2.36 15.61 2.47
CA GLN A 53 -1.61 14.57 1.77
C GLN A 53 -2.45 13.30 1.60
N ARG A 54 -2.99 13.14 0.39
CA ARG A 54 -3.70 11.95 -0.08
C ARG A 54 -2.70 10.93 -0.64
N ILE A 55 -2.98 9.66 -0.40
CA ILE A 55 -2.33 8.53 -1.06
C ILE A 55 -3.26 8.02 -2.15
N GLU A 56 -2.75 7.90 -3.37
CA GLU A 56 -3.41 7.23 -4.47
C GLU A 56 -2.75 5.86 -4.67
N VAL A 57 -3.58 4.83 -4.80
CA VAL A 57 -3.13 3.46 -5.05
C VAL A 57 -3.75 2.98 -6.35
N GLU A 58 -2.90 2.66 -7.30
CA GLU A 58 -3.28 2.09 -8.59
C GLU A 58 -2.80 0.64 -8.64
N ILE A 59 -3.73 -0.30 -8.81
CA ILE A 59 -3.44 -1.74 -8.90
C ILE A 59 -3.58 -2.16 -10.36
N ARG A 60 -2.44 -2.40 -11.01
CA ARG A 60 -2.36 -2.74 -12.43
C ARG A 60 -2.36 -4.26 -12.62
N PRO A 61 -3.26 -4.80 -13.47
CA PRO A 61 -3.27 -6.20 -13.81
C PRO A 61 -2.04 -6.60 -14.64
N PRO A 62 -1.72 -7.90 -14.73
CA PRO A 62 -0.71 -8.42 -15.65
C PRO A 62 -1.17 -8.41 -17.12
N THR A 63 -2.45 -8.07 -17.38
CA THR A 63 -3.09 -7.92 -18.68
C THR A 63 -3.16 -6.44 -19.08
N ASP A 64 -3.72 -6.16 -20.26
CA ASP A 64 -4.01 -4.78 -20.72
C ASP A 64 -5.36 -4.23 -20.18
N ASP A 65 -5.94 -4.88 -19.16
CA ASP A 65 -7.18 -4.43 -18.54
C ASP A 65 -6.96 -3.15 -17.72
N GLU A 66 -8.05 -2.43 -17.44
CA GLU A 66 -7.97 -1.18 -16.68
C GLU A 66 -7.48 -1.39 -15.24
N PRO A 67 -6.60 -0.49 -14.72
CA PRO A 67 -6.17 -0.53 -13.34
C PRO A 67 -7.30 -0.25 -12.35
N LEU A 68 -7.23 -0.85 -11.15
CA LEU A 68 -8.10 -0.48 -10.04
C LEU A 68 -7.51 0.74 -9.30
N LEU A 69 -8.34 1.76 -9.07
CA LEU A 69 -7.94 2.99 -8.43
C LEU A 69 -8.55 3.11 -7.03
N MET A 70 -7.72 3.41 -6.05
CA MET A 70 -8.11 3.65 -4.65
C MET A 70 -7.44 4.94 -4.15
N GLY A 71 -8.11 5.65 -3.24
CA GLY A 71 -7.58 6.85 -2.62
C GLY A 71 -7.76 6.81 -1.11
N PHE A 72 -6.73 7.19 -0.37
CA PHE A 72 -6.73 7.21 1.09
C PHE A 72 -6.25 8.56 1.60
N GLU A 73 -6.88 9.05 2.66
CA GLU A 73 -6.37 10.20 3.41
C GLU A 73 -5.32 9.72 4.41
N LEU A 74 -4.20 10.44 4.52
CA LEU A 74 -3.23 10.15 5.57
C LEU A 74 -3.78 10.59 6.93
N PRO A 75 -3.65 9.76 7.97
CA PRO A 75 -3.94 10.19 9.34
C PRO A 75 -3.04 11.36 9.75
N ASP A 76 -3.56 12.30 10.54
CA ASP A 76 -2.78 13.46 11.06
C ASP A 76 -1.49 13.05 11.79
N ALA A 77 -1.51 11.91 12.49
CA ALA A 77 -0.33 11.38 13.16
C ALA A 77 0.81 10.99 12.18
N ALA A 78 0.47 10.67 10.93
CA ALA A 78 1.42 10.31 9.88
C ALA A 78 1.98 11.55 9.14
N THR A 79 1.36 12.71 9.26
CA THR A 79 1.77 13.95 8.59
C THR A 79 2.51 14.92 9.51
N THR A 80 2.42 14.74 10.83
CA THR A 80 3.02 15.63 11.83
C THR A 80 4.41 15.17 12.31
N ALA A 81 4.74 13.90 12.13
CA ALA A 81 6.02 13.32 12.56
C ALA A 81 7.11 13.47 11.49
N GLU A 82 8.34 13.81 11.90
CA GLU A 82 9.51 13.94 11.00
C GLU A 82 9.67 12.70 10.10
N VAL A 83 9.44 11.52 10.67
CA VAL A 83 9.24 10.27 9.95
C VAL A 83 7.96 9.63 10.47
N GLY A 84 6.99 9.48 9.58
CA GLY A 84 5.67 8.92 9.87
C GLY A 84 5.41 7.63 9.10
N PHE A 85 4.27 7.01 9.41
CA PHE A 85 3.77 5.87 8.65
C PHE A 85 2.24 5.82 8.69
N ALA A 86 1.66 5.20 7.68
CA ALA A 86 0.25 4.86 7.62
C ALA A 86 0.08 3.39 7.23
N ILE A 87 -0.97 2.75 7.74
CA ILE A 87 -1.31 1.36 7.46
C ILE A 87 -2.71 1.33 6.87
N PHE A 88 -2.84 0.78 5.66
CA PHE A 88 -4.10 0.66 4.96
C PHE A 88 -4.44 -0.81 4.73
N ASN A 89 -5.68 -1.19 5.01
CA ASN A 89 -6.20 -2.50 4.63
C ASN A 89 -6.56 -2.46 3.15
N ILE A 90 -5.92 -3.31 2.34
CA ILE A 90 -6.26 -3.49 0.94
C ILE A 90 -7.06 -4.79 0.83
N GLU A 91 -8.30 -4.67 0.39
CA GLU A 91 -9.17 -5.78 0.05
C GLU A 91 -9.61 -5.60 -1.40
N VAL A 92 -9.19 -6.52 -2.26
CA VAL A 92 -9.37 -6.38 -3.71
C VAL A 92 -9.54 -7.76 -4.37
N SER A 93 -10.34 -7.82 -5.44
CA SER A 93 -10.45 -8.99 -6.29
C SER A 93 -9.35 -9.00 -7.34
N LEU A 94 -8.57 -10.08 -7.40
CA LEU A 94 -7.45 -10.26 -8.32
C LEU A 94 -7.71 -11.50 -9.20
N PRO A 95 -8.57 -11.37 -10.23
CA PRO A 95 -9.16 -12.51 -10.94
C PRO A 95 -8.17 -13.29 -11.81
N VAL A 96 -7.03 -12.69 -12.15
CA VAL A 96 -6.02 -13.31 -13.03
C VAL A 96 -4.71 -13.58 -12.29
N ASP A 97 -4.11 -14.72 -12.59
CA ASP A 97 -2.75 -15.05 -12.14
C ASP A 97 -1.71 -14.22 -12.88
N GLY A 98 -0.58 -13.98 -12.19
CA GLY A 98 0.54 -13.27 -12.77
C GLY A 98 1.04 -12.14 -11.89
N ARG A 99 1.91 -11.31 -12.47
CA ARG A 99 2.57 -10.21 -11.76
C ARG A 99 1.72 -8.94 -11.85
N TRP A 100 1.02 -8.64 -10.76
CA TRP A 100 0.35 -7.37 -10.55
C TRP A 100 1.36 -6.31 -10.10
N VAL A 101 1.07 -5.05 -10.39
CA VAL A 101 1.88 -3.92 -9.94
C VAL A 101 1.00 -2.93 -9.19
N ILE A 102 1.30 -2.74 -7.91
CA ILE A 102 0.60 -1.79 -7.06
C ILE A 102 1.46 -0.52 -7.01
N VAL A 103 0.98 0.56 -7.61
CA VAL A 103 1.64 1.86 -7.64
C VAL A 103 1.02 2.73 -6.55
N VAL A 104 1.86 3.23 -5.64
CA VAL A 104 1.46 4.09 -4.53
C VAL A 104 2.03 5.47 -4.78
N THR A 105 1.17 6.47 -4.90
CA THR A 105 1.53 7.86 -5.18
C THR A 105 1.10 8.74 -4.01
N GLY A 106 1.96 9.68 -3.60
CA GLY A 106 1.63 10.64 -2.55
C GLY A 106 2.63 11.78 -2.43
N GLY A 107 2.14 13.02 -2.44
CA GLY A 107 3.00 14.20 -2.59
C GLY A 107 3.80 14.14 -3.91
N ALA A 108 5.12 14.36 -3.83
CA ALA A 108 6.00 14.35 -5.00
C ALA A 108 6.55 12.96 -5.41
N GLY A 109 6.14 11.88 -4.73
CA GLY A 109 6.72 10.54 -4.92
C GLY A 109 5.73 9.49 -5.44
N ALA A 110 6.25 8.48 -6.14
CA ALA A 110 5.53 7.26 -6.51
C ALA A 110 6.40 6.02 -6.29
N ILE A 111 5.81 4.94 -5.80
CA ILE A 111 6.49 3.68 -5.46
C ILE A 111 5.73 2.51 -6.09
N SER A 112 6.44 1.66 -6.82
CA SER A 112 5.87 0.48 -7.48
C SER A 112 6.19 -0.79 -6.70
N LEU A 113 5.15 -1.51 -6.29
CA LEU A 113 5.22 -2.74 -5.50
C LEU A 113 4.73 -3.92 -6.35
N PRO A 114 5.62 -4.78 -6.85
CA PRO A 114 5.20 -5.97 -7.58
C PRO A 114 4.63 -7.03 -6.64
N LEU A 115 3.50 -7.62 -7.01
CA LEU A 115 2.86 -8.71 -6.29
C LEU A 115 2.53 -9.86 -7.25
N LEU A 116 3.10 -11.04 -7.01
CA LEU A 116 2.81 -12.23 -7.80
C LEU A 116 1.57 -12.94 -7.23
N ILE A 117 0.51 -13.04 -8.03
CA ILE A 117 -0.72 -13.73 -7.67
C ILE A 117 -0.74 -15.13 -8.28
N SER A 118 -1.22 -16.10 -7.49
CA SER A 118 -1.44 -17.49 -7.89
C SER A 118 -2.65 -18.05 -7.12
N GLY A 119 -3.41 -18.99 -7.69
CA GLY A 119 -4.57 -19.57 -7.01
C GLY A 119 -5.44 -20.47 -7.89
#